data_AF-A0A9E2E6U6-F1
#
_entry.id   AF-A0A9E2E6U6-F1
#
_cell.length_a   1.000
_cell.length_b   1.000
_cell.length_c   1.000
_cell.angle_alpha   90.00
_cell.angle_beta   90.00
_cell.angle_gamma   90.00
#
_symmetry.space_group_name_H-M   'P 1'
#
loop_
_entity.id
_entity.type
_entity.pdbx_description
1 polymer ?
#
loop_
_entity_poly.entity_id
_entity_poly.type
_entity_poly.pdbx_seq_one_letter_code
_entity_poly.pdbx_strand_id
1 'polypeptide(L)'
;ALALEPSFIICDEPIAALDVSIQAQVVNLLEDLQKQLGLTYLFIAHDLSMVRHISDRIAVMYLGKIVELTSRNALYKYPKHPYTKALLSAVPIPDPEVEETRERVILKGDVPSPANPPKGCNFCTRCPLAEEICFEADPAFQEVEAGHWVACHLYEQGIL
;
A
#
# COMPACT_ATOMS: atom_id res chain seq x y z
N ALA A 1 20.81 -4.75 14.26
CA ALA A 1 20.94 -3.77 13.18
C ALA A 1 21.72 -2.52 13.59
N LEU A 2 21.40 -1.89 14.73
CA LEU A 2 21.95 -0.58 15.12
C LEU A 2 23.42 -0.53 15.54
N ALA A 3 24.07 -1.68 15.80
CA ALA A 3 25.43 -1.72 16.33
C ALA A 3 26.50 -1.10 15.42
N LEU A 4 26.20 -0.93 14.13
CA LEU A 4 27.08 -0.31 13.14
C LEU A 4 26.68 1.13 12.80
N GLU A 5 25.81 1.75 13.60
CA GLU A 5 25.33 3.13 13.41
C GLU A 5 24.87 3.41 11.96
N PRO A 6 23.98 2.58 11.39
CA PRO A 6 23.53 2.77 10.02
C PRO A 6 22.72 4.06 9.89
N SER A 7 22.69 4.67 8.71
CA SER A 7 21.73 5.74 8.38
C SER A 7 20.40 5.20 7.82
N PHE A 8 20.37 3.93 7.41
CA PHE A 8 19.22 3.30 6.76
C PHE A 8 18.99 1.87 7.25
N ILE A 9 17.74 1.53 7.55
CA ILE A 9 17.34 0.21 8.03
C ILE A 9 16.13 -0.28 7.23
N ILE A 10 16.21 -1.52 6.77
CA ILE A 10 15.08 -2.25 6.18
C ILE A 10 14.48 -3.13 7.26
N CYS A 11 13.18 -2.96 7.50
CA CYS A 11 12.41 -3.74 8.45
C CYS A 11 11.41 -4.60 7.67
N ASP A 12 11.69 -5.89 7.55
CA ASP A 12 10.82 -6.85 6.87
C ASP A 12 9.93 -7.56 7.89
N GLU A 13 8.62 -7.28 7.85
CA GLU A 13 7.59 -7.77 8.76
C GLU A 13 8.01 -7.77 10.26
N PRO A 14 8.57 -6.67 10.80
CA PRO A 14 9.21 -6.67 12.13
C PRO A 14 8.23 -6.86 13.30
N ILE A 15 6.92 -6.82 13.03
CA ILE A 15 5.84 -6.86 14.04
C ILE A 15 4.78 -7.94 13.78
N ALA A 16 4.90 -8.74 12.72
CA ALA A 16 3.82 -9.64 12.27
C ALA A 16 3.44 -10.74 13.28
N ALA A 17 4.33 -11.10 14.20
CA ALA A 17 4.12 -12.15 15.20
C ALA A 17 3.77 -11.62 16.60
N LEU A 18 3.42 -10.35 16.72
CA LEU A 18 3.21 -9.68 18.01
C LEU A 18 1.74 -9.32 18.23
N ASP A 19 1.30 -9.36 19.48
CA ASP A 19 0.00 -8.82 19.89
C ASP A 19 -0.07 -7.32 19.64
N VAL A 20 -1.28 -6.79 19.37
CA VAL A 20 -1.52 -5.38 19.02
C VAL A 20 -0.87 -4.38 20.00
N SER A 21 -0.90 -4.68 21.31
CA SER A 21 -0.28 -3.82 22.33
C SER A 21 1.25 -3.78 22.22
N ILE A 22 1.88 -4.89 21.86
CA ILE A 22 3.33 -4.99 21.69
C ILE A 22 3.74 -4.38 20.34
N GLN A 23 2.95 -4.56 19.28
CA GLN A 23 3.17 -3.88 18.00
C GLN A 23 3.28 -2.37 18.20
N ALA A 24 2.34 -1.77 18.95
CA ALA A 24 2.36 -0.34 19.27
C ALA A 24 3.63 0.09 20.03
N GLN A 25 4.08 -0.71 21.00
CA GLN A 25 5.32 -0.42 21.74
C GLN A 25 6.56 -0.47 20.85
N VAL A 26 6.63 -1.46 19.95
CA VAL A 26 7.74 -1.58 18.99
C VAL A 26 7.73 -0.41 18.01
N VAL A 27 6.58 -0.01 17.50
CA VAL A 27 6.45 1.15 16.62
C VAL A 27 6.92 2.43 17.32
N ASN A 28 6.48 2.69 18.54
CA ASN A 28 6.91 3.86 19.31
C ASN A 28 8.44 3.86 19.53
N LEU A 29 9.02 2.70 19.85
CA LEU A 29 10.46 2.55 19.99
C LEU A 29 11.20 2.88 18.69
N LEU A 30 10.71 2.39 17.55
CA LEU A 30 11.31 2.68 16.24
C LEU A 30 11.22 4.18 15.91
N GLU A 31 10.11 4.85 16.20
CA GLU A 31 9.98 6.30 16.02
C GLU A 31 10.95 7.09 16.91
N ASP A 32 11.13 6.67 18.17
CA ASP A 32 12.07 7.31 19.09
C ASP A 32 13.51 7.14 18.60
N LEU A 33 13.88 5.94 18.17
CA LEU A 33 15.19 5.66 17.57
C LEU A 33 15.40 6.46 16.28
N GLN A 34 14.36 6.61 15.45
CA GLN A 34 14.40 7.44 14.25
C GLN A 34 14.84 8.87 14.57
N LYS A 35 14.18 9.47 15.56
CA LYS A 35 14.42 10.87 15.97
C LYS A 35 15.77 11.05 16.64
N GLN A 36 16.16 10.11 17.50
CA GLN A 36 17.41 10.18 18.26
C GLN A 36 18.64 9.97 17.38
N LEU A 37 18.56 9.07 16.40
CA LEU A 37 19.71 8.63 15.60
C LEU A 37 19.67 9.14 14.15
N GLY A 38 18.61 9.85 13.75
CA GLY A 38 18.45 10.36 12.38
C GLY A 38 18.28 9.25 11.34
N LEU A 39 17.60 8.16 11.70
CA LEU A 39 17.47 6.98 10.85
C LEU A 39 16.44 7.16 9.74
N THR A 40 16.70 6.53 8.60
CA THR A 40 15.69 6.30 7.56
C THR A 40 15.23 4.84 7.63
N TYR A 41 13.92 4.62 7.67
CA TYR A 41 13.32 3.28 7.67
C TYR A 41 12.65 2.97 6.33
N LEU A 42 12.87 1.76 5.83
CA LEU A 42 11.97 1.10 4.89
C LEU A 42 11.23 -0.01 5.64
N PHE A 43 9.95 0.20 5.89
CA PHE A 43 9.12 -0.73 6.65
C PHE A 43 8.21 -1.51 5.71
N ILE A 44 8.30 -2.84 5.74
CA ILE A 44 7.49 -3.75 4.93
C ILE A 44 6.52 -4.46 5.87
N ALA A 45 5.23 -4.27 5.64
CA ALA A 45 4.18 -4.89 6.43
C ALA A 45 2.88 -5.02 5.63
N HIS A 46 2.03 -5.94 6.06
CA HIS A 46 0.70 -6.16 5.50
C HIS A 46 -0.42 -5.46 6.30
N ASP A 47 -0.16 -5.02 7.53
CA ASP A 47 -1.14 -4.29 8.35
C ASP A 47 -1.10 -2.78 8.06
N LEU A 48 -2.08 -2.33 7.29
CA LEU A 48 -2.26 -0.91 6.97
C LEU A 48 -2.51 -0.02 8.19
N SER A 49 -3.05 -0.53 9.30
CA SER A 49 -3.25 0.28 10.50
C SER A 49 -1.90 0.73 11.06
N MET A 50 -0.94 -0.18 11.13
CA MET A 50 0.41 0.10 11.62
C MET A 50 1.24 0.90 10.63
N VAL A 51 1.16 0.58 9.34
CA VAL A 51 1.86 1.33 8.28
C VAL A 51 1.42 2.81 8.29
N ARG A 52 0.15 3.10 8.60
CA ARG A 52 -0.31 4.47 8.78
C ARG A 52 0.41 5.18 9.93
N HIS A 53 0.77 4.55 11.02
CA HIS A 53 1.37 5.29 12.13
C HIS A 53 2.81 5.70 11.85
N ILE A 54 3.62 4.76 11.35
CA ILE A 54 5.07 4.93 11.23
C ILE A 54 5.55 5.60 9.93
N SER A 55 4.72 5.63 8.87
CA SER A 55 5.19 5.99 7.52
C SER A 55 4.89 7.45 7.13
N ASP A 56 5.88 8.12 6.52
CA ASP A 56 5.67 9.40 5.82
C ASP A 56 5.05 9.19 4.42
N ARG A 57 5.54 8.17 3.71
CA ARG A 57 5.12 7.76 2.37
C ARG A 57 4.84 6.26 2.36
N ILE A 58 3.91 5.83 1.53
CA ILE A 58 3.49 4.44 1.45
C ILE A 58 3.51 4.00 0.00
N ALA A 59 4.23 2.92 -0.28
CA ALA A 59 4.14 2.18 -1.54
C ALA A 59 3.23 0.97 -1.34
N VAL A 60 2.21 0.83 -2.18
CA VAL A 60 1.34 -0.34 -2.23
C VAL A 60 1.80 -1.23 -3.36
N MET A 61 1.97 -2.52 -3.06
CA MET A 61 2.40 -3.52 -4.03
C MET A 61 1.32 -4.56 -4.29
N TYR A 62 1.25 -5.04 -5.53
CA TYR A 62 0.42 -6.17 -5.91
C TYR A 62 1.18 -7.08 -6.89
N LEU A 63 1.31 -8.37 -6.56
CA LEU A 63 2.05 -9.37 -7.34
C LEU A 63 3.41 -8.85 -7.85
N GLY A 64 4.23 -8.30 -6.94
CA GLY A 64 5.60 -7.85 -7.23
C GLY A 64 5.72 -6.52 -7.95
N LYS A 65 4.62 -5.79 -8.20
CA LYS A 65 4.63 -4.44 -8.81
C LYS A 65 4.19 -3.40 -7.79
N ILE A 66 4.87 -2.25 -7.75
CA ILE A 66 4.35 -1.06 -7.05
C ILE A 66 3.20 -0.53 -7.90
N VAL A 67 2.00 -0.52 -7.33
CA VAL A 67 0.79 -0.06 -8.02
C VAL A 67 0.40 1.37 -7.64
N GLU A 68 0.85 1.82 -6.47
CA GLU A 68 0.56 3.16 -5.98
C GLU A 68 1.62 3.61 -4.96
N LEU A 69 2.04 4.88 -5.03
CA LEU A 69 2.95 5.50 -4.08
C LEU A 69 2.54 6.93 -3.84
N THR A 70 2.26 7.29 -2.59
CA THR A 70 1.92 8.66 -2.22
C THR A 70 2.24 8.93 -0.76
N SER A 71 1.99 10.17 -0.29
CA SER A 71 2.05 10.47 1.14
C SER A 71 1.03 9.63 1.90
N ARG A 72 1.32 9.30 3.16
CA ARG A 72 0.36 8.62 4.03
C ARG A 72 -1.02 9.28 3.97
N ASN A 73 -1.09 10.60 4.13
CA ASN A 73 -2.38 11.29 4.22
C ASN A 73 -3.18 11.19 2.91
N ALA A 74 -2.50 11.31 1.76
CA ALA A 74 -3.15 11.18 0.46
C ALA A 74 -3.63 9.76 0.19
N LEU A 75 -2.87 8.72 0.58
CA LEU A 75 -3.25 7.33 0.36
C LEU A 75 -4.60 7.00 1.04
N TYR A 76 -4.79 7.40 2.30
CA TYR A 76 -6.02 7.09 3.04
C TYR A 76 -7.19 7.98 2.64
N LYS A 77 -6.92 9.19 2.14
CA LYS A 77 -7.98 10.16 1.80
C LYS A 77 -8.46 10.01 0.35
N TYR A 78 -7.53 9.77 -0.57
CA TYR A 78 -7.79 9.73 -2.02
C TYR A 78 -7.00 8.60 -2.70
N PRO A 79 -7.19 7.33 -2.31
CA PRO A 79 -6.54 6.21 -3.00
C PRO A 79 -6.99 6.16 -4.45
N LYS A 80 -6.03 6.01 -5.37
CA LYS A 80 -6.26 6.08 -6.82
C LYS A 80 -6.38 4.71 -7.46
N HIS A 81 -5.50 3.77 -7.11
CA HIS A 81 -5.48 2.45 -7.73
C HIS A 81 -6.66 1.60 -7.20
N PRO A 82 -7.41 0.89 -8.07
CA PRO A 82 -8.55 0.06 -7.64
C PRO A 82 -8.21 -0.97 -6.57
N TYR A 83 -7.01 -1.57 -6.64
CA TYR A 83 -6.50 -2.45 -5.57
C TYR A 83 -6.34 -1.73 -4.23
N THR A 84 -5.71 -0.55 -4.19
CA THR A 84 -5.52 0.23 -2.96
C THR A 84 -6.87 0.64 -2.36
N LYS A 85 -7.83 1.06 -3.19
CA LYS A 85 -9.21 1.34 -2.77
C LYS A 85 -9.83 0.13 -2.07
N ALA A 86 -9.71 -1.04 -2.68
CA ALA A 86 -10.24 -2.27 -2.11
C ALA A 86 -9.54 -2.65 -0.80
N LEU A 87 -8.21 -2.57 -0.77
CA LEU A 87 -7.39 -2.87 0.40
C LEU A 87 -7.76 -1.97 1.58
N LEU A 88 -7.87 -0.66 1.36
CA LEU A 88 -8.27 0.29 2.40
C LEU A 88 -9.71 0.09 2.85
N SER A 89 -10.63 -0.29 1.96
CA SER A 89 -12.04 -0.57 2.31
C SER A 89 -12.20 -1.72 3.30
N ALA A 90 -11.20 -2.59 3.43
CA ALA A 90 -11.18 -3.71 4.37
C ALA A 90 -10.60 -3.35 5.75
N VAL A 91 -9.93 -2.21 5.91
CA VAL A 91 -9.31 -1.78 7.18
C VAL A 91 -10.38 -1.18 8.09
N PRO A 92 -10.67 -1.74 9.28
CA PRO A 92 -11.72 -1.22 10.16
C PRO A 92 -11.51 0.24 10.56
N ILE A 93 -12.59 1.03 10.61
CA ILE A 93 -12.56 2.38 11.19
C ILE A 93 -12.98 2.29 12.66
N PRO A 94 -12.26 2.94 13.60
CA PRO A 94 -12.60 2.88 15.03
C PRO A 94 -13.98 3.46 15.40
N ASP A 95 -14.49 4.40 14.58
CA ASP A 95 -15.79 5.04 14.78
C ASP A 95 -16.92 4.12 14.26
N PRO A 96 -17.81 3.61 15.15
CA PRO A 96 -18.87 2.69 14.76
C PRO A 96 -19.87 3.27 13.77
N GLU A 97 -20.22 4.55 13.89
CA GLU A 97 -21.23 5.19 13.02
C GLU A 97 -20.68 5.33 11.59
N VAL A 98 -19.39 5.63 11.48
CA VAL A 98 -18.70 5.70 10.18
C VAL A 98 -18.49 4.30 9.60
N GLU A 99 -18.19 3.29 10.43
CA GLU A 99 -17.99 1.93 9.96
C GLU A 99 -19.30 1.28 9.48
N GLU A 100 -20.45 1.55 10.12
CA GLU A 100 -21.76 1.03 9.70
C GLU A 100 -22.20 1.54 8.33
N THR A 101 -21.88 2.78 7.99
CA THR A 101 -22.27 3.41 6.72
C THR A 101 -21.31 3.12 5.57
N ARG A 102 -20.27 2.31 5.82
CA ARG A 102 -19.17 2.13 4.88
C ARG A 102 -19.43 1.03 3.86
N GLU A 103 -19.20 1.36 2.58
CA GLU A 103 -19.20 0.38 1.50
C GLU A 103 -17.87 -0.37 1.43
N ARG A 104 -17.90 -1.69 1.67
CA ARG A 104 -16.74 -2.57 1.51
C ARG A 104 -16.64 -3.06 0.07
N VAL A 105 -15.46 -2.92 -0.54
CA VAL A 105 -15.21 -3.46 -1.88
C VAL A 105 -14.83 -4.93 -1.76
N ILE A 106 -15.75 -5.82 -2.13
CA ILE A 106 -15.49 -7.26 -2.16
C ILE A 106 -14.86 -7.62 -3.51
N LEU A 107 -13.57 -7.91 -3.51
CA LEU A 107 -12.87 -8.43 -4.68
C LEU A 107 -13.30 -9.86 -4.96
N LYS A 108 -13.68 -10.14 -6.21
CA LYS A 108 -14.02 -11.48 -6.69
C LYS A 108 -12.80 -12.18 -7.29
N GLY A 109 -12.84 -13.51 -7.28
CA GLY A 109 -11.77 -14.34 -7.85
C GLY A 109 -10.53 -14.47 -6.96
N ASP A 110 -9.74 -15.50 -7.25
CA ASP A 110 -8.51 -15.82 -6.54
C ASP A 110 -7.34 -14.95 -6.99
N VAL A 111 -6.35 -14.80 -6.11
CA VAL A 111 -5.07 -14.15 -6.44
C VAL A 111 -4.34 -15.02 -7.48
N PRO A 112 -3.97 -14.46 -8.65
CA PRO A 112 -3.17 -15.18 -9.64
C PRO A 112 -1.82 -15.65 -9.07
N SER A 113 -1.27 -16.73 -9.64
CA SER A 113 0.06 -17.20 -9.26
C SER A 113 1.13 -16.15 -9.60
N PRO A 114 2.02 -15.78 -8.66
CA PRO A 114 3.16 -14.91 -8.96
C PRO A 114 4.12 -15.48 -10.01
N ALA A 115 4.13 -16.80 -10.20
CA ALA A 115 4.98 -17.47 -11.20
C ALA A 115 4.41 -17.36 -12.63
N ASN A 116 3.12 -17.04 -12.76
CA ASN A 116 2.46 -16.83 -14.05
C ASN A 116 1.48 -15.65 -13.92
N PRO A 117 2.00 -14.42 -13.77
CA PRO A 117 1.16 -13.25 -13.62
C PRO A 117 0.37 -12.96 -14.92
N PRO A 118 -0.71 -12.18 -14.85
CA PRO A 118 -1.38 -11.67 -16.04
C PRO A 118 -0.40 -10.99 -17.00
N LYS A 119 -0.72 -11.02 -18.31
CA LYS A 119 0.13 -10.43 -19.36
C LYS A 119 0.17 -8.90 -19.26
N GLY A 120 -0.99 -8.28 -19.04
CA GLY A 120 -1.10 -6.84 -18.79
C GLY A 120 -1.05 -6.53 -17.29
N CYS A 121 -1.80 -5.51 -16.87
CA CYS A 121 -1.96 -5.15 -15.46
C CYS A 121 -2.18 -6.39 -14.56
N ASN A 122 -1.27 -6.60 -13.59
CA ASN A 122 -1.35 -7.75 -12.66
C ASN A 122 -2.68 -7.85 -11.90
N PHE A 123 -3.42 -6.74 -11.75
CA PHE A 123 -4.69 -6.71 -11.05
C PHE A 123 -5.93 -6.91 -11.95
N CYS A 124 -5.77 -7.03 -13.28
CA CYS A 124 -6.89 -7.03 -14.23
C CYS A 124 -7.95 -8.12 -13.99
N THR A 125 -7.55 -9.30 -13.48
CA THR A 125 -8.48 -10.41 -13.23
C THR A 125 -9.41 -10.20 -12.03
N ARG A 126 -9.09 -9.24 -11.15
CA ARG A 126 -9.84 -8.92 -9.93
C ARG A 126 -10.29 -7.46 -9.87
N CYS A 127 -9.82 -6.64 -10.80
CA CYS A 127 -10.16 -5.23 -10.88
C CYS A 127 -11.61 -5.06 -11.35
N PRO A 128 -12.48 -4.38 -10.58
CA PRO A 128 -13.85 -4.11 -11.01
C PRO A 128 -13.94 -3.09 -12.14
N LEU A 129 -12.83 -2.40 -12.44
CA LEU A 129 -12.70 -1.37 -13.48
C LEU A 129 -11.74 -1.83 -14.60
N ALA A 130 -11.57 -3.14 -14.79
CA ALA A 130 -10.70 -3.65 -15.85
C ALA A 130 -11.31 -3.35 -17.23
N GLU A 131 -10.48 -2.80 -18.12
CA GLU A 131 -10.78 -2.59 -19.54
C GLU A 131 -9.94 -3.53 -20.40
N GLU A 132 -10.20 -3.61 -21.70
CA GLU A 132 -9.49 -4.52 -22.62
C GLU A 132 -7.96 -4.33 -22.55
N ILE A 133 -7.50 -3.07 -22.53
CA ILE A 133 -6.07 -2.74 -22.43
C ILE A 133 -5.40 -3.34 -21.19
N CYS A 134 -6.12 -3.48 -20.07
CA CYS A 134 -5.60 -4.03 -18.83
C CYS A 134 -5.21 -5.51 -18.96
N PHE A 135 -5.75 -6.23 -19.93
CA PHE A 135 -5.40 -7.63 -20.19
C PHE A 135 -4.21 -7.78 -21.16
N GLU A 136 -3.84 -6.71 -21.86
CA GLU A 136 -2.89 -6.74 -22.95
C GLU A 136 -1.56 -6.05 -22.64
N ALA A 137 -1.60 -4.95 -21.88
CA ALA A 137 -0.46 -4.10 -21.58
C ALA A 137 -0.29 -3.85 -20.07
N ASP A 138 0.98 -3.69 -19.67
CA ASP A 138 1.34 -3.23 -18.32
C ASP A 138 1.12 -1.72 -18.25
N PRO A 139 0.42 -1.19 -17.22
CA PRO A 139 0.26 0.25 -17.06
C PRO A 139 1.56 0.90 -16.62
N ALA A 140 1.86 2.09 -17.16
CA ALA A 140 3.02 2.86 -16.74
C ALA A 140 2.87 3.36 -15.30
N PHE A 141 3.94 3.22 -14.50
CA PHE A 141 3.99 3.83 -13.17
C PHE A 141 4.34 5.32 -13.31
N GLN A 142 3.33 6.17 -13.18
CA GLN A 142 3.42 7.59 -13.52
C GLN A 142 2.89 8.47 -12.39
N GLU A 143 3.36 9.70 -12.33
CA GLU A 143 2.86 10.72 -11.42
C GLU A 143 1.55 11.30 -11.96
N VAL A 144 0.44 11.00 -11.30
CA VAL A 144 -0.90 11.45 -11.72
C VAL A 144 -1.31 12.76 -11.04
N GLU A 145 -0.74 13.02 -9.86
CA GLU A 145 -0.82 14.26 -9.09
C GLU A 145 0.51 14.45 -8.37
N ALA A 146 0.83 15.68 -7.92
CA ALA A 146 2.11 15.97 -7.29
C ALA A 146 2.39 15.04 -6.08
N GLY A 147 3.45 14.24 -6.17
CA GLY A 147 3.83 13.26 -5.16
C GLY A 147 2.97 11.99 -5.11
N HIS A 148 2.04 11.79 -6.05
CA HIS A 148 1.12 10.66 -6.13
C HIS A 148 1.32 9.89 -7.44
N TRP A 149 1.93 8.72 -7.31
CA TRP A 149 2.29 7.86 -8.43
C TRP A 149 1.38 6.63 -8.49
N VAL A 150 0.95 6.24 -9.68
CA VAL A 150 0.00 5.14 -9.88
C VAL A 150 0.37 4.38 -11.15
N ALA A 151 0.29 3.04 -11.11
CA ALA A 151 0.36 2.17 -12.29
C ALA A 151 -1.05 1.69 -12.66
N CYS A 152 -1.81 2.50 -13.40
CA CYS A 152 -3.15 2.16 -13.84
C CYS A 152 -3.52 2.91 -15.13
N HIS A 153 -4.09 2.19 -16.11
CA HIS A 153 -4.50 2.77 -17.41
C HIS A 153 -5.57 3.86 -17.29
N LEU A 154 -6.35 3.88 -16.20
CA LEU A 154 -7.34 4.93 -15.93
C LEU A 154 -6.74 6.35 -15.83
N TYR A 155 -5.42 6.46 -15.68
CA TYR A 155 -4.72 7.74 -15.54
C TYR A 155 -3.65 7.97 -16.62
N GLU A 156 -3.56 7.12 -17.64
CA GLU A 156 -2.64 7.35 -18.76
C GLU A 156 -3.15 8.50 -19.64
N GLN A 157 -2.32 9.54 -19.79
CA GLN A 157 -2.63 10.65 -20.70
C GLN A 157 -2.56 10.13 -22.15
N GLY A 158 -3.71 10.06 -22.82
CA GLY A 158 -3.80 9.65 -24.24
C GLY A 158 -4.90 8.65 -24.57
N ILE A 159 -5.70 8.21 -23.58
CA ILE A 159 -6.87 7.36 -23.79
C ILE A 159 -8.13 8.17 -23.45
N LEU A 160 -8.51 9.05 -24.39
CA LEU A 160 -9.85 9.61 -24.56
C LEU A 160 -10.19 9.58 -26.04
#